data_AF-I3SDP9-F1
#
_entry.id   AF-I3SDP9-F1
#
_cell.length_a   1.000
_cell.length_b   1.000
_cell.length_c   1.000
_cell.angle_alpha   90.00
_cell.angle_beta   90.00
_cell.angle_gamma   90.00
#
_symmetry.space_group_name_H-M   'P 1'
#
loop_
_entity.id
_entity.type
_entity.pdbx_description
1 polymer ?
#
loop_
_entity_poly.entity_id
_entity_poly.type
_entity_poly.pdbx_seq_one_letter_code
_entity_poly.pdbx_strand_id
1 'polypeptide(L)'
;MASRPEFVAPPEIFCDDSEARKYTSSSRIIQIQASLSERALELLALPDDGVPKLLVDIGCGSGLSGETLSENGHHWIGLDISPSMLNVALEREVEGDLLVGDMGQGLGLRPGVIDGAISISAVQGFFHIFIQMLNKWS
;
A
#
# COMPACT_ATOMS: atom_id res chain seq x y z
N MET A 1 3.54 -1.82 30.08
CA MET A 1 4.11 -0.86 29.12
C MET A 1 4.44 -1.64 27.87
N ALA A 2 3.62 -1.54 26.83
CA ALA A 2 3.88 -2.21 25.57
C ALA A 2 5.08 -1.53 24.91
N SER A 3 6.18 -2.28 24.78
CA SER A 3 7.37 -1.88 24.05
C SER A 3 6.95 -1.58 22.62
N ARG A 4 7.31 -0.37 22.19
CA ARG A 4 7.06 0.15 20.86
C ARG A 4 7.75 -0.75 19.81
N PRO A 5 6.99 -1.40 18.91
CA PRO A 5 7.49 -2.46 18.01
C PRO A 5 8.56 -2.00 17.01
N GLU A 6 8.73 -0.69 16.82
CA GLU A 6 9.69 -0.08 15.90
C GLU A 6 11.18 -0.22 16.31
N PHE A 7 11.51 -0.79 17.48
CA PHE A 7 12.88 -0.87 18.01
C PHE A 7 13.52 -2.27 17.93
N VAL A 8 12.83 -3.31 17.46
CA VAL A 8 13.23 -4.70 17.75
C VAL A 8 13.85 -5.45 16.56
N ALA A 9 13.56 -5.09 15.31
CA ALA A 9 14.15 -5.76 14.14
C ALA A 9 13.89 -5.02 12.80
N PRO A 10 14.63 -5.33 11.72
CA PRO A 10 14.37 -4.82 10.37
C PRO A 10 12.92 -5.11 9.89
N PRO A 11 12.35 -4.28 9.00
CA PRO A 11 10.96 -4.41 8.50
C PRO A 11 10.65 -5.79 7.90
N GLU A 12 11.67 -6.47 7.36
CA GLU A 12 11.61 -7.82 6.80
C GLU A 12 11.21 -8.88 7.85
N ILE A 13 11.46 -8.64 9.15
CA ILE A 13 11.24 -9.61 10.23
C ILE A 13 9.85 -9.44 10.89
N PHE A 14 9.14 -8.34 10.65
CA PHE A 14 7.82 -8.10 11.26
C PHE A 14 6.67 -8.82 10.52
N CYS A 15 6.94 -9.40 9.35
CA CYS A 15 6.00 -10.20 8.58
C CYS A 15 6.25 -11.71 8.78
N ASP A 16 6.01 -12.20 9.99
CA ASP A 16 5.69 -13.61 10.15
C ASP A 16 4.32 -13.87 9.49
N ASP A 17 4.22 -14.92 8.67
CA ASP A 17 3.00 -15.28 7.93
C ASP A 17 1.76 -15.35 8.85
N SER A 18 1.99 -15.71 10.12
CA SER A 18 0.94 -15.79 11.14
C SER A 18 0.41 -14.42 11.58
N GLU A 19 1.26 -13.40 11.68
CA GLU A 19 0.89 -12.04 12.06
C GLU A 19 0.26 -11.28 10.88
N ALA A 20 0.75 -11.52 9.66
CA ALA A 20 0.13 -11.03 8.43
C ALA A 20 -1.34 -11.48 8.33
N ARG A 21 -1.62 -12.77 8.55
CA ARG A 21 -3.00 -13.31 8.53
C ARG A 21 -3.88 -12.76 9.65
N LYS A 22 -3.35 -12.50 10.84
CA LYS A 22 -4.12 -11.91 11.96
C LYS A 22 -4.46 -10.44 11.69
N TYR A 23 -3.52 -9.70 11.13
CA TYR A 23 -3.73 -8.30 10.74
C TYR A 23 -4.85 -8.19 9.71
N THR A 24 -4.88 -9.08 8.72
CA THR A 24 -5.83 -9.05 7.61
C THR A 24 -7.19 -9.66 7.91
N SER A 25 -7.30 -10.52 8.92
CA SER A 25 -8.57 -11.12 9.35
C SER A 25 -9.35 -10.27 10.37
N SER A 26 -8.74 -9.21 10.90
CA SER A 26 -9.40 -8.30 11.85
C SER A 26 -10.37 -7.37 11.13
N SER A 27 -11.67 -7.55 11.33
CA SER A 27 -12.73 -6.69 10.75
C SER A 27 -12.54 -5.21 11.05
N ARG A 28 -12.02 -4.88 12.24
CA ARG A 28 -11.69 -3.50 12.61
C ARG A 28 -10.56 -2.92 11.75
N ILE A 29 -9.53 -3.71 11.47
CA ILE A 29 -8.40 -3.26 10.65
C ILE A 29 -8.86 -3.07 9.21
N ILE A 30 -9.62 -4.03 8.66
CA ILE A 30 -10.21 -3.93 7.32
C ILE A 30 -10.99 -2.62 7.18
N GLN A 31 -11.90 -2.32 8.13
CA GLN A 31 -12.71 -1.09 8.10
C GLN A 31 -11.87 0.19 8.17
N ILE A 32 -10.83 0.21 8.99
CA ILE A 32 -9.94 1.37 9.10
C ILE A 32 -9.16 1.56 7.80
N GLN A 33 -8.59 0.50 7.24
CA GLN A 33 -7.82 0.55 6.00
C GLN A 33 -8.70 0.98 4.81
N ALA A 34 -9.92 0.45 4.70
CA ALA A 34 -10.88 0.86 3.68
C ALA A 34 -11.21 2.36 3.81
N SER A 35 -11.58 2.83 5.01
CA SER A 35 -11.90 4.24 5.22
C SER A 35 -10.73 5.18 4.94
N LEU A 36 -9.51 4.80 5.31
CA LEU A 36 -8.30 5.56 4.96
C LEU A 36 -8.05 5.59 3.45
N SER A 37 -8.29 4.48 2.77
CA SER A 37 -8.11 4.34 1.32
C SER A 37 -9.12 5.20 0.57
N GLU A 38 -10.39 5.19 0.98
CA GLU A 38 -11.44 6.08 0.44
C GLU A 38 -11.03 7.55 0.58
N ARG A 39 -10.55 7.96 1.76
CA ARG A 39 -10.09 9.34 1.98
C ARG A 39 -8.87 9.70 1.15
N ALA A 40 -7.92 8.77 0.99
CA ALA A 40 -6.77 9.01 0.12
C ALA A 40 -7.19 9.17 -1.34
N LEU A 41 -8.17 8.39 -1.80
CA LEU A 41 -8.70 8.49 -3.15
C LEU A 41 -9.41 9.83 -3.39
N GLU A 42 -10.22 10.28 -2.42
CA GLU A 42 -10.82 11.63 -2.45
C GLU A 42 -9.74 12.73 -2.54
N LEU A 43 -8.67 12.61 -1.75
CA LEU A 43 -7.58 13.58 -1.71
C LEU A 43 -6.69 13.58 -2.96
N LEU A 44 -6.67 12.47 -3.70
CA LEU A 44 -5.98 12.38 -4.98
C LEU A 44 -6.62 13.30 -6.03
N ALA A 45 -7.88 13.72 -5.81
CA ALA A 45 -8.61 14.68 -6.64
C ALA A 45 -8.61 14.30 -8.14
N LEU A 46 -8.82 13.01 -8.41
CA LEU A 46 -8.92 12.49 -9.76
C LEU A 46 -10.08 13.16 -10.52
N PRO A 47 -9.95 13.37 -11.84
CA PRO A 47 -11.05 13.90 -12.65
C PRO A 47 -12.30 13.01 -12.54
N ASP A 48 -13.44 13.63 -12.23
CA ASP A 48 -14.75 12.97 -12.24
C ASP A 48 -15.32 12.94 -13.66
N ASP A 49 -14.63 12.21 -14.54
CA ASP A 49 -14.97 12.03 -15.96
C ASP A 49 -15.57 10.64 -16.25
N GLY A 50 -15.75 9.82 -15.21
CA GLY A 50 -16.24 8.45 -15.31
C GLY A 50 -15.25 7.47 -15.96
N VAL A 51 -13.99 7.86 -16.15
CA VAL A 51 -12.96 7.01 -16.77
C VAL A 51 -12.12 6.35 -15.67
N PRO A 52 -12.00 5.00 -15.66
CA PRO A 52 -11.07 4.28 -14.78
C PRO A 52 -9.65 4.84 -14.88
N LYS A 53 -8.99 5.02 -13.74
CA LYS A 53 -7.61 5.47 -13.64
C LYS A 53 -6.70 4.29 -13.33
N LEU A 54 -5.44 4.38 -13.74
CA LEU A 54 -4.38 3.44 -13.35
C LEU A 54 -3.61 4.02 -12.17
N LEU A 55 -3.73 3.36 -11.02
CA LEU A 55 -3.15 3.80 -9.76
C LEU A 55 -2.03 2.86 -9.30
N VAL A 56 -1.13 3.37 -8.46
CA VAL A 56 -0.13 2.55 -7.77
C VAL A 56 -0.40 2.58 -6.27
N ASP A 57 -0.51 1.40 -5.67
CA ASP A 57 -0.59 1.25 -4.22
C ASP A 57 0.78 0.85 -3.66
N ILE A 58 1.44 1.79 -2.99
CA ILE A 58 2.81 1.63 -2.49
C ILE A 58 2.78 1.16 -1.04
N GLY A 59 3.38 0.00 -0.78
CA GLY A 59 3.20 -0.74 0.46
C GLY A 59 1.80 -1.33 0.54
N CYS A 60 1.33 -1.94 -0.56
CA CYS A 60 -0.03 -2.45 -0.68
C CYS A 60 -0.35 -3.60 0.30
N GLY A 61 0.68 -4.22 0.88
CA GLY A 61 0.55 -5.30 1.82
C GLY A 61 -0.31 -6.43 1.27
N SER A 62 -1.42 -6.70 1.97
CA SER A 62 -2.36 -7.76 1.65
C SER A 62 -3.47 -7.32 0.68
N GLY A 63 -3.31 -6.16 0.04
CA GLY A 63 -4.23 -5.60 -0.93
C GLY A 63 -5.50 -4.98 -0.36
N LEU A 64 -5.57 -4.67 0.95
CA LEU A 64 -6.76 -4.06 1.56
C LEU A 64 -7.10 -2.69 0.96
N SER A 65 -6.08 -1.87 0.72
CA SER A 65 -6.25 -0.56 0.06
C SER A 65 -6.54 -0.71 -1.43
N GLY A 66 -5.91 -1.67 -2.09
CA GLY A 66 -6.17 -2.01 -3.49
C GLY A 66 -7.61 -2.46 -3.77
N GLU A 67 -8.25 -3.21 -2.85
CA GLU A 67 -9.67 -3.53 -2.97
C GLU A 67 -10.55 -2.29 -3.03
N THR A 68 -10.28 -1.28 -2.21
CA THR A 68 -11.00 0.00 -2.29
C THR A 68 -10.80 0.69 -3.63
N LEU A 69 -9.63 0.55 -4.28
CA LEU A 69 -9.40 1.08 -5.62
C LEU A 69 -10.26 0.36 -6.66
N SER A 70 -10.30 -0.99 -6.60
CA SER A 70 -11.16 -1.82 -7.44
C SER A 70 -12.64 -1.50 -7.26
N GLU A 71 -13.11 -1.36 -6.01
CA GLU A 71 -14.50 -1.00 -5.67
C GLU A 71 -14.91 0.37 -6.22
N ASN A 72 -13.96 1.30 -6.35
CA ASN A 72 -14.16 2.62 -6.99
C ASN A 72 -13.94 2.59 -8.51
N GLY A 73 -13.77 1.42 -9.11
CA GLY A 73 -13.67 1.23 -10.56
C GLY A 73 -12.32 1.65 -11.15
N HIS A 74 -11.24 1.62 -10.36
CA HIS A 74 -9.88 1.92 -10.83
C HIS A 74 -9.05 0.66 -11.00
N HIS A 75 -8.12 0.71 -11.95
CA HIS A 75 -7.08 -0.31 -12.09
C HIS A 75 -5.91 0.05 -11.19
N TRP A 76 -5.22 -0.96 -10.66
CA TRP A 76 -4.10 -0.69 -9.77
C TRP A 76 -2.99 -1.73 -9.85
N ILE A 77 -1.79 -1.27 -9.54
CA ILE A 77 -0.59 -2.08 -9.36
C ILE A 77 -0.15 -1.93 -7.91
N GLY A 78 -0.05 -3.04 -7.19
CA GLY A 78 0.43 -3.09 -5.82
C GLY A 78 1.93 -3.35 -5.76
N LEU A 79 2.67 -2.54 -5.00
CA LEU A 79 4.06 -2.80 -4.66
C LEU A 79 4.19 -3.06 -3.17
N ASP A 80 4.81 -4.16 -2.77
CA ASP A 80 5.23 -4.37 -1.38
C ASP A 80 6.61 -5.02 -1.31
N ILE A 81 7.37 -4.72 -0.26
CA ILE A 81 8.68 -5.34 -0.02
C ILE A 81 8.54 -6.76 0.55
N SER A 82 7.39 -7.09 1.14
CA SER A 82 7.10 -8.35 1.83
C SER A 82 6.40 -9.35 0.90
N PRO A 83 7.09 -10.43 0.45
CA PRO A 83 6.46 -11.48 -0.34
C PRO A 83 5.32 -12.18 0.41
N SER A 84 5.43 -12.30 1.74
CA SER A 84 4.39 -12.89 2.59
C SER A 84 3.08 -12.11 2.54
N MET A 85 3.16 -10.77 2.57
CA MET A 85 1.96 -9.93 2.46
C MET A 85 1.32 -10.05 1.07
N LEU A 86 2.13 -10.08 0.01
CA LEU A 86 1.64 -10.27 -1.35
C LEU A 86 1.03 -11.66 -1.56
N ASN A 87 1.57 -12.71 -0.93
CA ASN A 87 0.94 -14.03 -0.94
C ASN A 87 -0.44 -14.00 -0.28
N VAL A 88 -0.62 -13.25 0.82
CA VAL A 88 -1.94 -13.05 1.41
C VAL A 88 -2.86 -12.29 0.45
N ALA A 89 -2.36 -11.28 -0.27
CA ALA A 89 -3.14 -10.59 -1.30
C ALA A 89 -3.57 -11.53 -2.43
N LEU A 90 -2.67 -12.43 -2.89
CA LEU A 90 -2.98 -13.46 -3.89
C LEU A 90 -4.03 -14.45 -3.38
N GLU A 91 -3.91 -14.93 -2.13
CA GLU A 91 -4.91 -15.82 -1.50
C GLU A 91 -6.31 -15.17 -1.40
N ARG A 92 -6.36 -13.83 -1.35
CA ARG A 92 -7.60 -13.05 -1.33
C ARG A 92 -8.16 -12.74 -2.72
N GLU A 93 -7.48 -13.19 -3.79
CA GLU A 93 -7.91 -13.01 -5.18
C GLU A 93 -8.14 -11.54 -5.54
N VAL A 94 -7.26 -10.65 -5.08
CA VAL A 94 -7.32 -9.23 -5.43
C VAL A 94 -7.17 -9.01 -6.94
N GLU A 95 -7.82 -7.98 -7.48
CA GLU A 95 -7.83 -7.74 -8.93
C GLU A 95 -6.55 -7.07 -9.47
N GLY A 96 -5.79 -6.39 -8.61
CA GLY A 96 -4.59 -5.65 -9.01
C GLY A 96 -3.39 -6.53 -9.27
N ASP A 97 -2.49 -6.06 -10.13
CA ASP A 97 -1.19 -6.70 -10.37
C ASP A 97 -0.27 -6.47 -9.18
N LEU A 98 0.37 -7.53 -8.68
CA LEU A 98 1.21 -7.49 -7.47
C LEU A 98 2.69 -7.62 -7.83
N LEU A 99 3.51 -6.70 -7.31
CA LEU A 99 4.94 -6.63 -7.53
C LEU A 99 5.68 -6.68 -6.18
N VAL A 100 6.63 -7.60 -6.07
CA VAL A 100 7.62 -7.56 -4.98
C VAL A 100 8.68 -6.52 -5.33
N GLY A 101 8.89 -5.53 -4.47
CA GLY A 101 9.97 -4.59 -4.66
C GLY A 101 10.11 -3.52 -3.58
N ASP A 102 11.31 -2.93 -3.53
CA ASP A 102 11.63 -1.81 -2.65
C ASP A 102 11.29 -0.48 -3.34
N MET A 103 10.36 0.28 -2.77
CA MET A 103 9.97 1.59 -3.27
C MET A 103 11.16 2.57 -3.39
N GLY A 104 12.20 2.40 -2.56
CA GLY A 104 13.40 3.23 -2.57
C GLY A 104 14.29 3.03 -3.81
N GLN A 105 14.11 1.93 -4.53
CA GLN A 105 14.77 1.65 -5.82
C GLN A 105 13.99 2.23 -7.02
N GLY A 106 12.79 2.78 -6.77
CA GLY A 106 11.89 3.25 -7.80
C GLY A 106 11.03 2.14 -8.42
N LEU A 107 10.03 2.55 -9.21
CA LEU A 107 8.97 1.65 -9.72
C LEU A 107 9.29 1.04 -11.09
N GLY A 108 10.31 1.52 -11.79
CA GLY A 108 10.61 1.09 -13.18
C GLY A 108 9.54 1.46 -14.20
N LEU A 109 8.56 2.29 -13.84
CA LEU A 109 7.48 2.75 -14.72
C LEU A 109 7.92 3.97 -15.54
N ARG A 110 7.44 4.07 -16.78
CA ARG A 110 7.69 5.25 -17.60
C ARG A 110 6.89 6.45 -17.07
N PRO A 111 7.43 7.68 -17.12
CA PRO A 111 6.69 8.87 -16.73
C PRO A 111 5.37 8.99 -17.50
N GLY A 112 4.30 9.37 -16.79
CA GLY A 112 2.96 9.58 -17.37
C GLY A 112 2.14 8.32 -17.64
N VAL A 113 2.60 7.14 -17.20
CA VAL A 113 1.83 5.88 -17.32
C VAL A 113 0.77 5.75 -16.24
N ILE A 114 1.00 6.31 -15.05
CA ILE A 114 0.11 6.21 -13.90
C ILE A 114 -0.59 7.54 -13.67
N ASP A 115 -1.88 7.48 -13.32
CA ASP A 115 -2.71 8.65 -13.05
C ASP A 115 -2.55 9.15 -11.61
N GLY A 116 -2.10 8.27 -10.71
CA GLY A 116 -1.84 8.62 -9.31
C GLY A 116 -1.24 7.48 -8.52
N ALA A 117 -0.90 7.77 -7.26
CA ALA A 117 -0.39 6.78 -6.32
C ALA A 117 -0.97 7.03 -4.93
N ILE A 118 -1.25 5.95 -4.22
CA ILE A 118 -1.63 5.96 -2.80
C ILE A 118 -0.65 5.14 -1.98
N SER A 119 -0.61 5.38 -0.68
CA SER A 119 0.15 4.57 0.27
C SER A 119 -0.53 4.64 1.63
N ILE A 120 -1.15 3.55 2.05
CA ILE A 120 -2.02 3.53 3.23
C ILE A 120 -1.35 2.75 4.35
N SER A 121 -1.11 3.41 5.48
CA SER A 121 -0.53 2.82 6.69
C SER A 121 0.87 2.20 6.52
N ALA A 122 1.48 2.24 5.33
CA ALA A 122 2.88 1.91 5.12
C ALA A 122 3.80 2.97 5.79
N VAL A 123 3.38 4.24 5.80
CA VAL A 123 4.25 5.38 6.15
C VAL A 123 4.56 5.49 7.65
N GLN A 124 3.82 4.82 8.56
CA GLN A 124 4.12 4.87 10.00
C GLN A 124 5.48 4.22 10.34
N GLY A 125 5.95 3.25 9.54
CA GLY A 125 7.33 2.75 9.59
C GLY A 125 8.34 3.64 8.84
N PHE A 126 7.89 4.40 7.83
CA PHE A 126 8.73 5.26 6.99
C PHE A 126 8.79 6.74 7.42
N PHE A 127 8.14 7.15 8.51
CA PHE A 127 8.26 8.55 9.01
C PHE A 127 9.71 8.96 9.31
N HIS A 128 10.64 7.99 9.42
CA HIS A 128 12.08 8.25 9.52
C HIS A 128 12.80 8.41 8.15
N ILE A 129 12.23 7.89 7.06
CA ILE A 129 12.85 7.83 5.72
C ILE A 129 12.22 8.84 4.75
N PHE A 130 10.92 9.12 4.84
CA PHE A 130 10.18 9.98 3.91
C PHE A 130 10.65 11.46 3.92
N ILE A 131 11.17 11.96 5.06
CA ILE A 131 11.74 13.32 5.17
C ILE A 131 13.03 13.47 4.35
N GLN A 132 13.76 12.39 4.02
CA GLN A 132 14.97 12.49 3.21
C GLN A 132 14.71 12.56 1.70
N MET A 133 13.58 12.03 1.22
CA MET A 133 13.28 12.00 -0.23
C MET A 133 12.71 13.33 -0.76
N LEU A 134 11.91 14.05 0.04
CA LEU A 134 11.41 15.38 -0.35
C LEU A 134 12.53 16.43 -0.45
N ASN A 135 13.63 16.27 0.30
CA ASN A 135 14.81 17.15 0.21
C ASN A 135 15.74 16.85 -0.99
N LYS A 136 15.46 15.83 -1.79
CA LYS A 136 16.22 15.52 -3.02
C LYS A 136 15.53 15.97 -4.30
N TRP A 137 14.32 16.54 -4.19
CA TRP A 137 13.54 17.08 -5.30
C TRP A 137 13.28 18.60 -5.15
N SER A 138 14.13 19.30 -4.39
CA SER A 138 14.21 20.76 -4.31
C SER A 138 15.57 21.30 -4.75
#